data_AF-A0A932H3R0-F1
#
_entry.id   AF-A0A932H3R0-F1
#
_cell.length_a   1.000
_cell.length_b   1.000
_cell.length_c   1.000
_cell.angle_alpha   90.00
_cell.angle_beta   90.00
_cell.angle_gamma   90.00
#
_symmetry.space_group_name_H-M   'P 1'
#
loop_
_entity.id
_entity.type
_entity.pdbx_description
1 polymer ?
#
loop_
_entity_poly.entity_id
_entity_poly.type
_entity_poly.pdbx_seq_one_letter_code
_entity_poly.pdbx_strand_id
1 'polypeptide(L)'
;MFKKTAPVLILGSVLLAVSVAANAQGSGKGASKGGTSLVPTLAGKGKLTAEALIQRYTTLVGSAENAKSLVNGLDTGDEVTLVGTALPPPPPPPALLKPGAPPPPPPPPPPAPPRVTFTPPTGNMSLGNVDIALALMEAVLTHSNISKAEPKQIYAVLMGDPGILQQRAKGMGWGAIAKSLGFILK
;
A
#
# COMPACT_ATOMS: atom_id res chain seq x y z
N MET A 1 -55.35 34.58 -22.65
CA MET A 1 -56.06 33.33 -22.32
C MET A 1 -55.21 32.56 -21.32
N PHE A 2 -55.28 32.94 -20.04
CA PHE A 2 -55.95 32.20 -18.94
C PHE A 2 -55.38 30.78 -18.68
N LYS A 3 -54.52 30.68 -17.66
CA LYS A 3 -54.75 30.00 -16.34
C LYS A 3 -54.36 28.50 -16.37
N LYS A 4 -53.50 27.97 -15.48
CA LYS A 4 -53.71 27.86 -14.02
C LYS A 4 -52.43 27.43 -13.27
N THR A 5 -52.32 27.98 -12.07
CA THR A 5 -51.42 27.70 -10.93
C THR A 5 -51.79 26.42 -10.15
N ALA A 6 -50.85 25.96 -9.31
CA ALA A 6 -50.79 24.74 -8.46
C ALA A 6 -51.97 24.50 -7.46
N PRO A 7 -52.01 23.37 -6.70
CA PRO A 7 -51.34 23.32 -5.39
C PRO A 7 -50.82 21.96 -4.88
N VAL A 8 -49.92 22.11 -3.91
CA VAL A 8 -49.47 21.26 -2.79
C VAL A 8 -50.53 20.30 -2.22
N LEU A 9 -50.10 19.08 -1.85
CA LEU A 9 -50.80 18.24 -0.86
C LEU A 9 -49.77 17.68 0.14
N ILE A 10 -49.74 18.32 1.31
CA ILE A 10 -49.05 17.86 2.52
C ILE A 10 -49.97 16.85 3.20
N LEU A 11 -49.47 15.65 3.45
CA LEU A 11 -50.03 14.71 4.42
C LEU A 11 -48.98 14.46 5.48
N GLY A 12 -49.15 15.16 6.60
CA GLY A 12 -48.48 14.84 7.85
C GLY A 12 -49.13 13.62 8.51
N SER A 13 -48.29 12.74 9.04
CA SER A 13 -48.64 11.92 10.20
C SER A 13 -47.38 11.63 10.99
N VAL A 14 -47.48 12.00 12.26
CA VAL A 14 -46.48 11.92 13.32
C VAL A 14 -46.30 10.46 13.71
N LEU A 15 -45.05 9.99 13.77
CA LEU A 15 -44.68 8.89 14.66
C LEU A 15 -43.50 9.33 15.52
N LEU A 16 -43.81 9.54 16.81
CA LEU A 16 -42.84 9.80 17.86
C LEU A 16 -42.21 8.45 18.24
N ALA A 17 -40.94 8.24 17.92
CA ALA A 17 -40.16 7.13 18.48
C ALA A 17 -38.91 7.71 19.14
N VAL A 18 -38.97 7.88 20.45
CA VAL A 18 -37.79 8.06 21.29
C VAL A 18 -37.09 6.71 21.35
N SER A 19 -35.83 6.66 20.91
CA SER A 19 -34.92 5.57 21.24
C SER A 19 -33.54 6.18 21.47
N VAL A 20 -33.12 6.14 22.73
CA VAL A 20 -31.82 6.59 23.18
C VAL A 20 -30.82 5.42 23.08
N ALA A 21 -29.63 5.75 22.59
CA ALA A 21 -28.34 5.07 22.74
C ALA A 21 -28.22 3.59 22.28
N ALA A 22 -27.44 3.38 21.22
CA ALA A 22 -26.19 2.61 21.32
C ALA A 22 -25.33 2.80 20.06
N ASN A 23 -24.06 3.01 20.32
CA ASN A 23 -22.96 3.21 19.39
C ASN A 23 -22.85 2.03 18.39
N ALA A 24 -22.99 2.28 17.09
CA ALA A 24 -22.46 1.41 16.04
C ALA A 24 -22.31 2.19 14.74
N GLN A 25 -21.07 2.28 14.29
CA GLN A 25 -20.64 2.84 13.00
C GLN A 25 -21.59 2.45 11.86
N GLY A 26 -22.00 3.49 11.12
CA GLY A 26 -22.99 3.40 10.05
C GLY A 26 -22.66 2.36 9.00
N SER A 27 -23.57 1.41 8.84
CA SER A 27 -23.74 0.65 7.60
C SER A 27 -24.71 1.41 6.70
N GLY A 28 -24.17 2.30 5.87
CA GLY A 28 -24.91 2.95 4.80
C GLY A 28 -25.16 1.96 3.66
N LYS A 29 -26.41 1.56 3.48
CA LYS A 29 -26.91 0.85 2.30
C LYS A 29 -27.12 1.87 1.18
N GLY A 30 -26.18 1.92 0.23
CA GLY A 30 -26.24 2.73 -0.99
C GLY A 30 -25.62 1.95 -2.14
N ALA A 31 -26.25 2.02 -3.32
CA ALA A 31 -25.94 1.22 -4.50
C ALA A 31 -24.43 1.19 -4.85
N SER A 32 -23.96 -0.01 -5.20
CA SER A 32 -22.57 -0.34 -5.47
C SER A 32 -21.99 0.41 -6.68
N LYS A 33 -21.15 1.40 -6.38
CA LYS A 33 -19.94 1.80 -7.14
C LYS A 33 -18.80 1.87 -6.11
N GLY A 34 -18.59 0.76 -5.40
CA GLY A 34 -17.80 0.69 -4.17
C GLY A 34 -16.29 0.72 -4.44
N GLY A 35 -15.67 1.89 -4.35
CA GLY A 35 -14.24 2.00 -4.16
C GLY A 35 -13.89 2.06 -2.67
N THR A 36 -12.86 1.33 -2.25
CA THR A 36 -12.39 1.33 -0.85
C THR A 36 -11.81 2.70 -0.51
N SER A 37 -12.27 3.30 0.59
CA SER A 37 -11.82 4.62 1.04
C SER A 37 -10.41 4.53 1.63
N LEU A 38 -9.47 5.32 1.11
CA LEU A 38 -8.12 5.48 1.61
C LEU A 38 -7.97 6.86 2.23
N VAL A 39 -7.43 6.91 3.44
CA VAL A 39 -7.08 8.15 4.13
C VAL A 39 -5.57 8.14 4.38
N PRO A 40 -4.80 9.01 3.70
CA PRO A 40 -3.41 9.28 4.06
C PRO A 40 -3.37 9.67 5.53
N THR A 41 -2.70 8.86 6.34
CA THR A 41 -2.88 8.90 7.80
C THR A 41 -2.03 9.99 8.45
N LEU A 42 -0.99 10.47 7.78
CA LEU A 42 -0.03 11.43 8.35
C LEU A 42 -0.09 12.83 7.72
N ALA A 43 -0.93 13.05 6.71
CA ALA A 43 -1.11 14.37 6.10
C ALA A 43 -1.78 15.42 7.05
N GLY A 44 -2.16 15.05 8.29
CA GLY A 44 -2.84 15.95 9.22
C GLY A 44 -2.59 15.73 10.72
N LYS A 45 -1.70 14.82 11.13
CA LYS A 45 -1.37 14.56 12.55
C LYS A 45 0.11 14.82 12.81
N GLY A 46 0.45 16.05 13.22
CA GLY A 46 1.81 16.45 13.59
C GLY A 46 2.75 16.71 12.40
N LYS A 47 4.00 17.08 12.68
CA LYS A 47 5.02 17.29 11.65
C LYS A 47 5.29 15.96 10.96
N LEU A 48 4.90 15.84 9.70
CA LEU A 48 5.26 14.71 8.86
C LEU A 48 6.78 14.67 8.71
N THR A 49 7.41 13.58 9.14
CA THR A 49 8.86 13.36 8.99
C THR A 49 9.14 12.06 8.26
N ALA A 50 10.32 11.96 7.66
CA ALA A 50 10.76 10.74 6.97
C ALA A 50 10.78 9.54 7.93
N GLU A 51 11.20 9.75 9.18
CA GLU A 51 11.26 8.73 10.22
C GLU A 51 9.88 8.16 10.56
N ALA A 52 8.84 9.01 10.62
CA ALA A 52 7.48 8.56 10.85
C ALA A 52 6.97 7.64 9.72
N LEU A 53 7.31 7.97 8.47
CA LEU A 53 6.99 7.12 7.32
C LEU A 53 7.78 5.81 7.35
N ILE A 54 9.08 5.86 7.65
CA ILE A 54 9.92 4.67 7.77
C ILE A 54 9.35 3.70 8.80
N GLN A 55 9.01 4.19 10.00
CA GLN A 55 8.43 3.38 11.07
C GLN A 55 7.11 2.73 10.65
N ARG A 56 6.24 3.49 9.98
CA ARG A 56 4.95 2.98 9.50
C ARG A 56 5.11 1.85 8.47
N TYR A 57 5.99 2.04 7.50
CA TYR A 57 6.12 1.12 6.37
C TYR A 57 7.10 -0.03 6.62
N THR A 58 7.88 0.00 7.70
CA THR A 58 8.85 -1.06 8.07
C THR A 58 8.23 -2.45 8.06
N THR A 59 7.07 -2.62 8.70
CA THR A 59 6.38 -3.93 8.76
C THR A 59 5.91 -4.38 7.38
N LEU A 60 5.42 -3.44 6.56
CA LEU A 60 4.89 -3.72 5.23
C LEU A 60 6.00 -4.17 4.27
N VAL A 61 7.16 -3.51 4.29
CA VAL A 61 8.26 -3.78 3.36
C VAL A 61 9.31 -4.74 3.92
N GLY A 62 9.03 -5.27 5.12
CA GLY A 62 9.78 -6.34 5.78
C GLY A 62 11.07 -5.92 6.49
N SER A 63 11.54 -4.68 6.34
CA SER A 63 12.71 -4.15 7.06
C SER A 63 12.74 -2.63 7.12
N ALA A 64 13.45 -2.09 8.12
CA ALA A 64 13.62 -0.64 8.28
C ALA A 64 14.51 -0.06 7.17
N GLU A 65 15.49 -0.82 6.69
CA GLU A 65 16.39 -0.44 5.60
C GLU A 65 15.64 -0.28 4.28
N ASN A 66 14.74 -1.23 3.98
CA ASN A 66 13.88 -1.15 2.79
C ASN A 66 12.93 0.06 2.89
N ALA A 67 12.34 0.29 4.07
CA ALA A 67 11.45 1.43 4.29
C ALA A 67 12.20 2.76 4.14
N LYS A 68 13.42 2.86 4.69
CA LYS A 68 14.30 4.01 4.52
C LYS A 68 14.68 4.24 3.06
N SER A 69 15.05 3.18 2.34
CA SER A 69 15.40 3.31 0.92
C SER A 69 14.21 3.79 0.09
N LEU A 70 13.00 3.28 0.35
CA LEU A 70 11.79 3.75 -0.30
C LEU A 70 11.48 5.20 0.02
N VAL A 71 11.40 5.56 1.30
CA VAL A 71 11.02 6.92 1.70
C VAL A 71 12.02 7.94 1.17
N ASN A 72 13.32 7.67 1.34
CA ASN A 72 14.36 8.59 0.89
C ASN A 72 14.44 8.64 -0.63
N GLY A 73 14.43 7.50 -1.34
CA GLY A 73 14.50 7.48 -2.79
C GLY A 73 13.28 8.13 -3.45
N LEU A 74 12.09 7.99 -2.87
CA LEU A 74 10.90 8.69 -3.36
C LEU A 74 10.91 10.20 -3.03
N ASP A 75 11.46 10.60 -1.89
CA ASP A 75 11.55 12.01 -1.50
C ASP A 75 12.60 12.77 -2.34
N THR A 76 13.76 12.14 -2.53
CA THR A 76 14.92 12.70 -3.26
C THR A 76 14.89 12.42 -4.76
N GLY A 77 14.06 11.49 -5.23
CA GLY A 77 14.09 11.02 -6.61
C GLY A 77 15.26 10.06 -6.93
N ASP A 78 16.04 9.65 -5.92
CA ASP A 78 17.19 8.76 -6.08
C ASP A 78 16.80 7.29 -6.26
N GLU A 79 17.78 6.44 -6.56
CA GLU A 79 17.60 4.99 -6.68
C GLU A 79 17.12 4.37 -5.36
N VAL A 80 16.05 3.58 -5.46
CA VAL A 80 15.52 2.74 -4.39
C VAL A 80 16.09 1.34 -4.54
N THR A 81 16.59 0.77 -3.44
CA THR A 81 17.06 -0.62 -3.35
C THR A 81 16.25 -1.37 -2.31
N LEU A 82 15.61 -2.46 -2.74
CA LEU A 82 14.85 -3.37 -1.89
C LEU A 82 15.55 -4.72 -1.81
N VAL A 83 15.80 -5.19 -0.59
CA VAL A 83 16.44 -6.47 -0.32
C VAL A 83 15.40 -7.41 0.29
N GLY A 84 15.24 -8.59 -0.31
CA GLY A 84 14.37 -9.63 0.20
C GLY A 84 15.08 -10.49 1.25
N THR A 85 14.32 -11.35 1.90
CA THR A 85 14.90 -12.33 2.82
C THR A 85 15.65 -13.41 2.04
N ALA A 86 16.88 -13.72 2.44
CA ALA A 86 17.61 -14.86 1.92
C ALA A 86 16.87 -16.16 2.30
N LEU A 87 16.77 -17.10 1.36
CA LEU A 87 16.22 -18.42 1.65
C LEU A 87 17.19 -19.17 2.59
N PRO A 88 16.67 -19.93 3.58
CA PRO A 88 17.52 -20.76 4.42
C PRO A 88 18.29 -21.78 3.54
N PRO A 89 19.54 -22.12 3.90
CA PRO A 89 20.29 -23.12 3.17
C PRO A 89 19.54 -24.46 3.17
N PRO A 90 19.61 -25.25 2.08
CA PRO A 90 18.99 -26.57 2.05
C PRO A 90 19.59 -27.45 3.18
N PRO A 91 18.79 -28.29 3.85
CA PRO A 91 19.30 -29.20 4.86
C PRO A 91 20.35 -30.13 4.23
N PRO A 92 21.44 -30.48 4.95
CA PRO A 92 22.41 -31.44 4.46
C PRO A 92 21.70 -32.77 4.17
N PRO A 93 22.04 -33.48 3.07
CA PRO A 93 21.50 -34.81 2.83
C PRO A 93 21.86 -35.72 4.01
N PRO A 94 20.99 -36.70 4.38
CA PRO A 94 21.29 -37.66 5.43
C PRO A 94 22.66 -38.30 5.14
N ALA A 95 23.59 -38.20 6.09
CA ALA A 95 24.87 -38.84 5.96
C ALA A 95 24.65 -40.36 5.94
N LEU A 96 24.70 -40.97 4.75
CA LEU A 96 24.97 -42.39 4.63
C LEU A 96 26.43 -42.58 5.07
N LEU A 97 26.64 -42.75 6.37
CA LEU A 97 27.94 -43.06 6.97
C LEU A 97 28.40 -44.41 6.43
N LYS A 98 29.02 -44.44 5.25
CA LYS A 98 29.87 -45.55 4.83
C LYS A 98 31.20 -45.37 5.55
N PRO A 99 31.60 -46.31 6.44
CA PRO A 99 32.93 -46.26 7.05
C PRO A 99 34.01 -46.21 5.96
N GLY A 100 34.85 -45.18 5.97
CA GLY A 100 35.96 -45.02 5.01
C GLY A 100 35.74 -44.06 3.84
N ALA A 101 34.62 -43.33 3.76
CA ALA A 101 34.46 -42.27 2.76
C ALA A 101 35.33 -41.04 3.11
N PRO A 102 35.97 -40.39 2.12
CA PRO A 102 36.69 -39.13 2.34
C PRO A 102 35.72 -38.07 2.92
N PRO A 103 36.23 -37.11 3.72
CA PRO A 103 35.38 -36.04 4.26
C PRO A 103 34.66 -35.32 3.11
N PRO A 104 33.35 -35.01 3.27
CA PRO A 104 32.62 -34.30 2.23
C PRO A 104 33.25 -32.93 1.97
N PRO A 105 33.22 -32.42 0.73
CA PRO A 105 33.67 -31.06 0.43
C PRO A 105 32.87 -30.04 1.25
N PRO A 106 33.44 -28.86 1.54
CA PRO A 106 32.75 -27.80 2.27
C PRO A 106 31.43 -27.44 1.55
N PRO A 107 30.34 -27.15 2.28
CA PRO A 107 29.07 -26.79 1.68
C PRO A 107 29.22 -25.51 0.85
N PRO A 108 28.45 -25.35 -0.25
CA PRO A 108 28.45 -24.11 -1.03
C PRO A 108 27.98 -22.92 -0.17
N PRO A 109 28.47 -21.71 -0.44
CA PRO A 109 28.02 -20.52 0.27
C PRO A 109 26.51 -20.31 0.08
N PRO A 110 25.81 -19.72 1.07
CA PRO A 110 24.37 -19.47 0.99
C PRO A 110 24.02 -18.62 -0.25
N PRO A 111 22.84 -18.84 -0.88
CA PRO A 111 22.37 -17.96 -1.94
C PRO A 111 22.23 -16.52 -1.45
N ALA A 112 22.67 -15.56 -2.26
CA ALA A 112 22.47 -14.15 -1.96
C ALA A 112 20.97 -13.80 -1.92
N PRO A 113 20.53 -12.87 -1.04
CA PRO A 113 19.15 -12.44 -1.00
C PRO A 113 18.74 -11.78 -2.32
N PRO A 114 17.47 -11.95 -2.75
CA PRO A 114 16.97 -11.28 -3.94
C PRO A 114 16.98 -9.77 -3.74
N ARG A 115 17.33 -9.03 -4.80
CA ARG A 115 17.36 -7.57 -4.79
C ARG A 115 16.57 -7.00 -5.97
N VAL A 116 15.94 -5.86 -5.73
CA VAL A 116 15.28 -5.07 -6.76
C VAL A 116 15.72 -3.62 -6.60
N THR A 117 16.22 -3.03 -7.68
CA THR A 117 16.57 -1.60 -7.73
C THR A 117 15.71 -0.88 -8.77
N PHE A 118 15.34 0.36 -8.48
CA PHE A 118 14.62 1.20 -9.44
C PHE A 118 14.75 2.68 -9.10
N THR A 119 14.69 3.52 -10.13
CA THR A 119 14.61 4.97 -9.99
C THR A 119 13.17 5.44 -10.22
N PRO A 120 12.57 6.21 -9.30
CA PRO A 120 11.20 6.66 -9.45
C PRO A 120 11.08 7.66 -10.62
N PRO A 121 10.17 7.45 -11.59
CA PRO A 121 10.02 8.33 -12.75
C PRO A 121 9.37 9.68 -12.40
N THR A 122 8.94 9.86 -11.16
CA THR A 122 8.29 11.08 -10.65
C THR A 122 9.27 12.21 -10.35
N GLY A 123 10.56 11.91 -10.28
CA GLY A 123 11.55 12.79 -9.64
C GLY A 123 11.28 12.98 -8.15
N ASN A 124 11.87 14.02 -7.56
CA ASN A 124 11.71 14.39 -6.16
C ASN A 124 10.23 14.62 -5.82
N MET A 125 9.76 14.05 -4.71
CA MET A 125 8.40 14.25 -4.20
C MET A 125 8.45 14.71 -2.75
N SER A 126 7.53 15.57 -2.31
CA SER A 126 7.44 15.89 -0.89
C SER A 126 6.99 14.68 -0.06
N LEU A 127 7.40 14.59 1.21
CA LEU A 127 6.97 13.53 2.14
C LEU A 127 5.44 13.27 2.15
N GLY A 128 4.60 14.28 1.93
CA GLY A 128 3.15 14.09 1.83
C GLY A 128 2.74 13.30 0.58
N ASN A 129 3.41 13.54 -0.55
CA ASN A 129 3.24 12.74 -1.76
C ASN A 129 3.81 11.33 -1.59
N VAL A 130 4.92 11.19 -0.87
CA VAL A 130 5.48 9.87 -0.50
C VAL A 130 4.50 9.07 0.35
N ASP A 131 3.88 9.68 1.37
CA ASP A 131 2.84 9.04 2.20
C ASP A 131 1.65 8.58 1.35
N ILE A 132 1.18 9.40 0.41
CA ILE A 132 0.07 9.02 -0.47
C ILE A 132 0.45 7.84 -1.38
N ALA A 133 1.64 7.87 -1.98
CA ALA A 133 2.13 6.79 -2.85
C ALA A 133 2.24 5.47 -2.07
N LEU A 134 2.84 5.51 -0.87
CA LEU A 134 3.01 4.32 -0.03
C LEU A 134 1.68 3.85 0.57
N ALA A 135 0.73 4.74 0.87
CA ALA A 135 -0.61 4.37 1.30
C ALA A 135 -1.41 3.68 0.19
N LEU A 136 -1.26 4.14 -1.07
CA LEU A 136 -1.84 3.45 -2.23
C LEU A 136 -1.18 2.08 -2.45
N MET A 137 0.13 1.98 -2.29
CA MET A 137 0.85 0.71 -2.38
C MET A 137 0.37 -0.27 -1.30
N GLU A 138 0.32 0.18 -0.05
CA GLU A 138 -0.23 -0.58 1.08
C GLU A 138 -1.66 -1.05 0.80
N ALA A 139 -2.52 -0.17 0.27
CA ALA A 139 -3.89 -0.51 -0.10
C ALA A 139 -3.96 -1.62 -1.16
N VAL A 140 -3.13 -1.55 -2.21
CA VAL A 140 -3.09 -2.58 -3.27
C VAL A 140 -2.59 -3.92 -2.72
N LEU A 141 -1.57 -3.90 -1.88
CA LEU A 141 -1.00 -5.09 -1.25
C LEU A 141 -2.00 -5.75 -0.28
N THR A 142 -2.62 -4.95 0.58
CA THR A 142 -3.64 -5.44 1.52
C THR A 142 -4.88 -5.95 0.80
N HIS A 143 -5.29 -5.32 -0.31
CA HIS A 143 -6.36 -5.84 -1.17
C HIS A 143 -6.03 -7.21 -1.76
N SER A 144 -4.74 -7.50 -1.95
CA SER A 144 -4.22 -8.80 -2.38
C SER A 144 -3.94 -9.76 -1.20
N ASN A 145 -4.35 -9.43 0.02
CA ASN A 145 -4.08 -10.16 1.26
C ASN A 145 -2.58 -10.28 1.62
N ILE A 146 -1.76 -9.32 1.18
CA ILE A 146 -0.33 -9.25 1.45
C ILE A 146 -0.09 -8.23 2.57
N SER A 147 0.25 -8.71 3.77
CA SER A 147 0.62 -7.87 4.92
C SER A 147 2.12 -7.60 5.02
N LYS A 148 2.93 -8.47 4.42
CA LYS A 148 4.38 -8.32 4.28
C LYS A 148 4.76 -8.51 2.82
N ALA A 149 5.10 -7.42 2.15
CA ALA A 149 5.35 -7.41 0.73
C ALA A 149 6.80 -7.76 0.40
N GLU A 150 6.97 -8.59 -0.62
CA GLU A 150 8.27 -8.88 -1.19
C GLU A 150 8.75 -7.74 -2.09
N PRO A 151 10.08 -7.54 -2.25
CA PRO A 151 10.64 -6.52 -3.14
C PRO A 151 10.03 -6.49 -4.54
N LYS A 152 9.79 -7.68 -5.12
CA LYS A 152 9.19 -7.81 -6.46
C LYS A 152 7.72 -7.37 -6.50
N GLN A 153 6.97 -7.59 -5.42
CA GLN A 153 5.57 -7.16 -5.30
C GLN A 153 5.50 -5.63 -5.12
N ILE A 154 6.36 -5.07 -4.28
CA ILE A 154 6.51 -3.62 -4.11
C ILE A 154 6.83 -2.96 -5.45
N TYR A 155 7.81 -3.50 -6.18
CA TYR A 155 8.17 -3.02 -7.51
C TYR A 155 7.00 -3.11 -8.49
N ALA A 156 6.29 -4.24 -8.53
CA ALA A 156 5.15 -4.41 -9.45
C ALA A 156 4.05 -3.37 -9.20
N VAL A 157 3.77 -3.04 -7.94
CA VAL A 157 2.74 -2.06 -7.58
C VAL A 157 3.18 -0.62 -7.86
N LEU A 158 4.44 -0.29 -7.60
CA LEU A 158 4.96 1.07 -7.79
C LEU A 158 5.33 1.37 -9.25
N MET A 159 5.99 0.42 -9.92
CA MET A 159 6.65 0.57 -11.22
C MET A 159 6.07 -0.31 -12.33
N GLY A 160 5.13 -1.22 -12.03
CA GLY A 160 4.52 -2.10 -13.06
C GLY A 160 3.62 -1.35 -14.06
N ASP A 161 2.80 -2.07 -14.81
CA ASP A 161 1.89 -1.51 -15.82
C ASP A 161 0.42 -1.83 -15.49
N PRO A 162 -0.38 -0.87 -14.96
CA PRO A 162 -0.03 0.51 -14.60
C PRO A 162 0.42 0.67 -13.13
N GLY A 163 1.66 1.11 -12.92
CA GLY A 163 2.25 1.35 -11.60
C GLY A 163 1.89 2.73 -11.04
N ILE A 164 1.83 2.85 -9.71
CA ILE A 164 1.47 4.11 -9.04
C ILE A 164 2.40 5.26 -9.45
N LEU A 165 3.72 5.02 -9.45
CA LEU A 165 4.72 6.04 -9.76
C LEU A 165 4.73 6.37 -11.24
N GLN A 166 4.54 5.37 -12.11
CA GLN A 166 4.38 5.60 -13.56
C GLN A 166 3.16 6.48 -13.86
N GLN A 167 2.02 6.21 -13.23
CA GLN A 167 0.82 7.02 -13.42
C GLN A 167 1.03 8.45 -12.91
N ARG A 168 1.72 8.60 -11.77
CA ARG A 168 2.07 9.93 -11.24
C ARG A 168 3.02 10.68 -12.16
N ALA A 169 4.02 10.01 -12.73
CA ALA A 169 4.95 10.60 -13.69
C ALA A 169 4.25 11.04 -14.99
N LYS A 170 3.17 10.37 -15.38
CA LYS A 170 2.28 10.79 -16.49
C LYS A 170 1.40 12.00 -16.15
N GLY A 171 1.54 12.58 -14.95
CA GLY A 171 0.79 13.76 -14.51
C GLY A 171 -0.59 13.45 -13.93
N MET A 172 -0.95 12.18 -13.68
CA MET A 172 -2.20 11.87 -12.99
C MET A 172 -2.18 12.33 -11.54
N GLY A 173 -3.27 12.99 -11.12
CA GLY A 173 -3.49 13.34 -9.72
C GLY A 173 -3.72 12.10 -8.86
N TRP A 174 -3.34 12.16 -7.57
CA TRP A 174 -3.43 11.02 -6.66
C TRP A 174 -4.84 10.42 -6.55
N GLY A 175 -5.88 11.25 -6.55
CA GLY A 175 -7.26 10.77 -6.53
C GLY A 175 -7.65 10.01 -7.81
N ALA A 176 -7.10 10.38 -8.96
CA ALA A 176 -7.33 9.67 -10.22
C ALA A 176 -6.60 8.32 -10.24
N ILE A 177 -5.37 8.26 -9.71
CA ILE A 177 -4.60 7.02 -9.54
C ILE A 177 -5.31 6.10 -8.55
N ALA A 178 -5.77 6.61 -7.42
CA ALA A 178 -6.55 5.84 -6.46
C ALA A 178 -7.78 5.22 -7.15
N LYS A 179 -8.52 6.04 -7.90
CA LYS A 179 -9.72 5.61 -8.62
C LYS A 179 -9.44 4.58 -9.70
N SER A 180 -8.32 4.70 -10.44
CA SER A 180 -7.92 3.70 -11.44
C SER A 180 -7.60 2.35 -10.80
N LEU A 181 -7.12 2.36 -9.55
CA LEU A 181 -6.85 1.17 -8.73
C LEU A 181 -8.07 0.67 -7.93
N GLY A 182 -9.25 1.27 -8.09
CA GLY A 182 -10.47 0.88 -7.37
C GLY A 182 -10.58 1.46 -5.94
N PHE A 183 -9.77 2.45 -5.61
CA PHE A 183 -9.77 3.14 -4.32
C PHE A 183 -10.29 4.57 -4.44
N ILE A 184 -10.67 5.17 -3.31
CA ILE A 184 -11.06 6.58 -3.22
C ILE A 184 -10.15 7.23 -2.20
N LEU A 185 -9.32 8.17 -2.65
CA LEU A 185 -8.56 9.01 -1.74
C LEU A 185 -9.53 10.05 -1.13
N LYS A 186 -9.62 10.09 0.20
CA LYS A 186 -10.44 11.05 0.95
C LYS A 186 -9.61 12.03 1.75
#